data_AF-A0AAW7ABA4-F1
#
_entry.id   AF-A0AAW7ABA4-F1
#
_cell.length_a   1.000
_cell.length_b   1.000
_cell.length_c   1.000
_cell.angle_alpha   90.00
_cell.angle_beta   90.00
_cell.angle_gamma   90.00
#
_symmetry.space_group_name_H-M   'P 1'
#
loop_
_entity.id
_entity.type
_entity.pdbx_description
1 polymer ?
#
loop_
_entity_poly.entity_id
_entity_poly.type
_entity_poly.pdbx_seq_one_letter_code
_entity_poly.pdbx_strand_id
1 'polypeptide(L)' 'GDIVTNGGRVLCATALGNSVSEAQQRAYELAKQISWDGMFHRNDIGYRAIAREQEK' A
#
# COMPACT_ATOMS: atom_id res chain seq x y z
N GLY A 1 -25.51 8.90 5.04
CA GLY A 1 -25.08 7.50 4.93
C GLY A 1 -23.61 7.48 5.24
N ASP A 2 -23.18 6.55 6.08
CA ASP A 2 -21.82 6.53 6.61
C ASP A 2 -20.92 5.60 5.79
N ILE A 3 -19.61 5.87 5.79
CA ILE A 3 -18.62 4.99 5.17
C ILE A 3 -18.33 3.85 6.14
N VAL A 4 -18.63 2.62 5.71
CA VAL A 4 -18.47 1.41 6.52
C VAL A 4 -17.72 0.32 5.76
N THR A 5 -17.07 -0.58 6.48
CA THR A 5 -16.43 -1.77 5.90
C THR A 5 -17.49 -2.82 5.52
N ASN A 6 -17.28 -3.57 4.44
CA ASN A 6 -18.19 -4.65 4.03
C ASN A 6 -17.43 -5.86 3.46
N GLY A 7 -16.79 -6.64 4.35
CA GLY A 7 -16.06 -7.86 4.01
C GLY A 7 -14.59 -7.85 4.45
N GLY A 8 -13.88 -8.94 4.16
CA GLY A 8 -12.50 -9.13 4.63
C GLY A 8 -11.44 -8.28 3.92
N ARG A 9 -11.65 -7.90 2.65
CA ARG A 9 -10.80 -6.95 1.92
C ARG A 9 -11.62 -5.69 1.66
N VAL A 10 -11.21 -4.59 2.27
CA VAL A 10 -12.01 -3.35 2.29
C VAL A 10 -11.68 -2.43 1.12
N LEU A 11 -10.39 -2.15 0.91
CA LEU A 11 -9.90 -1.24 -0.13
C LEU A 11 -8.46 -1.57 -0.54
N CYS A 12 -8.00 -0.96 -1.63
CA CYS A 12 -6.61 -0.98 -2.07
C CYS A 12 -6.06 0.45 -2.14
N ALA A 13 -4.94 0.71 -1.46
CA ALA A 13 -4.17 1.94 -1.64
C ALA A 13 -3.15 1.74 -2.77
N THR A 14 -3.35 2.44 -3.88
CA THR A 14 -2.53 2.30 -5.09
C THR A 14 -1.90 3.65 -5.44
N ALA A 15 -0.62 3.64 -5.81
CA ALA A 15 0.10 4.81 -6.27
C ALA A 15 0.95 4.52 -7.50
N LEU A 16 1.24 5.56 -8.28
CA LEU A 16 2.16 5.54 -9.41
C LEU A 16 3.45 6.28 -9.04
N GLY A 17 4.58 5.81 -9.56
CA GLY A 17 5.92 6.39 -9.40
C GLY A 17 6.79 6.06 -10.62
N ASN A 18 7.89 6.78 -10.77
CA ASN A 18 8.86 6.57 -11.86
C ASN A 18 9.73 5.33 -11.63
N SER A 19 9.76 4.82 -10.40
CA SER A 19 10.40 3.57 -10.01
C SER A 19 9.45 2.71 -9.17
N VAL A 20 9.79 1.43 -9.04
CA VAL A 20 9.06 0.51 -8.15
C VAL A 20 9.16 1.00 -6.71
N SER A 21 10.34 1.47 -6.31
CA SER A 21 10.59 2.02 -4.98
C SER A 21 9.70 3.25 -4.68
N GLU A 22 9.60 4.19 -5.62
CA GLU A 22 8.77 5.39 -5.48
C GLU A 22 7.27 5.05 -5.41
N ALA A 23 6.80 4.16 -6.29
CA ALA A 23 5.41 3.73 -6.30
C ALA A 23 5.02 3.02 -4.99
N GLN A 24 5.91 2.18 -4.46
CA GLN A 24 5.70 1.49 -3.19
C GLN A 24 5.60 2.48 -2.02
N GLN A 25 6.55 3.42 -1.92
CA GLN A 25 6.57 4.40 -0.85
C GLN A 25 5.27 5.22 -0.82
N ARG A 26 4.83 5.72 -1.98
CA ARG A 26 3.59 6.49 -2.11
C ARG A 26 2.35 5.68 -1.74
N ALA A 27 2.30 4.40 -2.12
CA ALA A 27 1.18 3.53 -1.76
C ALA A 27 1.10 3.35 -0.22
N TYR A 28 2.25 3.22 0.45
CA TYR A 28 2.31 3.16 1.91
C TYR A 28 1.97 4.48 2.59
N GLU A 29 2.40 5.61 2.03
CA GLU A 29 2.03 6.95 2.53
C GLU A 29 0.52 7.20 2.42
N LEU A 30 -0.12 6.71 1.34
CA LEU A 30 -1.57 6.76 1.19
C LEU A 30 -2.27 5.84 2.20
N ALA A 31 -1.79 4.60 2.36
CA ALA A 31 -2.37 3.64 3.30
C ALA A 31 -2.33 4.16 4.76
N LYS A 32 -1.25 4.84 5.15
CA LYS A 32 -1.08 5.43 6.50
C LYS A 32 -2.09 6.53 6.83
N GLN A 33 -2.70 7.17 5.83
CA GLN A 33 -3.70 8.23 6.06
C GLN A 33 -5.08 7.68 6.41
N ILE A 34 -5.28 6.38 6.25
CA ILE A 34 -6.57 5.72 6.45
C ILE A 34 -6.46 4.85 7.70
N SER A 35 -7.40 4.99 8.63
CA SER A 35 -7.42 4.13 9.83
C SER A 35 -8.82 3.84 10.36
N TRP A 36 -8.98 2.64 10.90
CA TRP A 36 -10.15 2.17 11.64
C TRP A 36 -9.75 0.99 12.54
N ASP A 37 -10.61 0.63 13.50
CA ASP A 37 -10.33 -0.46 14.43
C ASP A 37 -10.22 -1.82 13.73
N GLY A 38 -9.20 -2.60 14.08
CA GLY A 38 -8.94 -3.91 13.48
C GLY A 38 -8.44 -3.87 12.03
N MET A 39 -8.11 -2.71 11.45
CA MET A 39 -7.46 -2.67 10.15
C MET A 39 -6.08 -3.35 10.21
N PHE A 40 -5.70 -4.03 9.13
CA PHE A 40 -4.33 -4.50 8.97
C PHE A 40 -3.97 -4.54 7.49
N HIS A 41 -2.69 -4.36 7.20
CA HIS A 41 -2.13 -4.54 5.87
C HIS A 41 -0.69 -5.05 5.96
N ARG A 42 -0.18 -5.56 4.84
CA ARG A 42 1.21 -6.01 4.73
C ARG A 42 2.15 -4.82 4.56
N ASN A 43 3.36 -4.92 5.13
CA ASN A 43 4.41 -3.90 5.02
C ASN A 43 5.55 -4.28 4.06
N ASP A 44 5.43 -5.42 3.38
CA ASP A 44 6.44 -6.00 2.51
C ASP A 44 5.99 -6.07 1.03
N ILE A 45 4.95 -5.34 0.63
CA ILE A 45 4.48 -5.36 -0.76
C ILE A 45 5.56 -4.76 -1.66
N GLY A 46 6.05 -5.52 -2.63
CA GLY A 46 7.05 -5.04 -3.61
C GLY A 46 8.52 -5.19 -3.21
N TYR A 47 8.86 -5.69 -2.01
CA TYR A 47 10.27 -5.75 -1.54
C TYR A 47 11.22 -6.47 -2.51
N ARG A 48 10.79 -7.59 -3.12
CA ARG A 48 11.60 -8.35 -4.08
C ARG A 48 11.81 -7.60 -5.40
N ALA A 49 10.85 -6.77 -5.79
CA ALA A 49 10.96 -5.98 -7.01
C ALA A 49 11.90 -4.78 -6.80
N ILE A 50 11.85 -4.17 -5.63
CA ILE A 50 12.82 -3.14 -5.21
C ILE A 50 14.24 -3.70 -5.17
N ALA A 51 14.44 -4.88 -4.58
CA ALA A 51 15.76 -5.51 -4.55
C ALA A 51 16.34 -5.70 -5.97
N ARG A 52 15.54 -6.21 -6.91
CA ARG A 52 15.95 -6.35 -8.32
C ARG A 52 16.17 -5.03 -9.06
N GLU A 53 15.48 -3.97 -8.65
CA GLU A 53 15.64 -2.63 -9.21
C GLU A 53 16.99 -2.03 -8.81
N GLN A 54 17.42 -2.27 -7.57
CA GLN A 54 18.70 -1.79 -7.01
C GLN A 54 19.92 -2.60 -7.49
N GLU A 55 19.70 -3.83 -7.97
CA GLU A 55 20.74 -4.68 -8.58
C GLU A 55 21.11 -4.28 -10.02
N LYS A 56 20.34 -3.37 -10.64
CA LYS A 56 20.58 -2.84 -11.99
C LYS A 56 21.40 -1.56 -11.95
#